data_AF-A0A973GNR6-F1
#
_entry.id   AF-A0A973GNR6-F1
#
_cell.length_a   1.000
_cell.length_b   1.000
_cell.length_c   1.000
_cell.angle_alpha   90.00
_cell.angle_beta   90.00
_cell.angle_gamma   90.00
#
_symmetry.space_group_name_H-M   'P 1'
#
loop_
_entity.id
_entity.type
_entity.pdbx_description
1 polymer ?
#
loop_
_entity_poly.entity_id
_entity_poly.type
_entity_poly.pdbx_seq_one_letter_code
_entity_poly.pdbx_strand_id
1 'polypeptide(L)'
;MGGVMQIHPAGWLGDACSNHGNYAYTNGTAGCSNAACHGADLGGVSQSGPSCTQCHNPIPNSNQCNYCHGIPPNGTVYPNTAGKHAKHMQLSGVTCATCHIRLCDQHGNGIVEVIIDPIYNAKTGIASFTTTSSGKTCSEISCHGGPRTQTPDQAAAQNPPQSDPGQTPDWYTGSIDVYNSPTYDFAQCTACHVYGTTEYNSFFSGKHLIHCFGWNPYAQQYTFGYVCAACHDFNKLSVTHFTSLSSSVISAGTASATILDYMKYDGTKCNQGVCHGPGRDW
;
A
#
# COMPACT_ATOMS: atom_id res chain seq x y z
N MET A 1 -6.49 -47.11 -6.24
CA MET A 1 -6.36 -46.51 -7.58
C MET A 1 -6.29 -47.64 -8.61
N GLY A 2 -7.09 -47.59 -9.69
CA GLY A 2 -7.06 -48.55 -10.81
C GLY A 2 -8.18 -49.62 -10.86
N GLY A 3 -9.44 -49.27 -10.60
CA GLY A 3 -10.58 -50.19 -10.74
C GLY A 3 -11.90 -49.47 -11.08
N VAL A 4 -12.99 -50.22 -11.21
CA VAL A 4 -14.37 -49.83 -11.64
C VAL A 4 -15.03 -48.64 -10.92
N MET A 5 -14.33 -47.97 -10.00
CA MET A 5 -14.74 -46.76 -9.28
C MET A 5 -13.82 -45.55 -9.56
N GLN A 6 -13.24 -45.46 -10.77
CA GLN A 6 -12.32 -44.36 -11.12
C GLN A 6 -13.06 -43.04 -11.39
N ILE A 7 -13.08 -42.16 -10.38
CA ILE A 7 -13.46 -40.74 -10.51
C ILE A 7 -12.22 -39.88 -10.82
N HIS A 8 -11.00 -40.37 -10.55
CA HIS A 8 -9.77 -39.62 -10.81
C HIS A 8 -9.31 -39.73 -12.28
N PRO A 9 -8.87 -38.62 -12.91
CA PRO A 9 -8.34 -38.62 -14.27
C PRO A 9 -7.22 -39.64 -14.49
N ALA A 10 -7.15 -40.21 -15.70
CA ALA A 10 -6.05 -41.06 -16.10
C ALA A 10 -4.72 -40.27 -16.01
N GLY A 11 -3.69 -40.84 -15.35
CA GLY A 11 -2.39 -40.21 -15.18
C GLY A 11 -2.13 -39.51 -13.83
N TRP A 12 -3.09 -39.52 -12.90
CA TRP A 12 -2.89 -39.01 -11.52
C TRP A 12 -1.90 -39.81 -10.64
N LEU A 13 -1.30 -40.89 -11.17
CA LEU A 13 -0.31 -41.69 -10.47
C LEU A 13 1.06 -41.00 -10.54
N GLY A 14 1.34 -40.15 -9.56
CA GLY A 14 2.67 -39.56 -9.35
C GLY A 14 2.65 -38.26 -8.55
N ASP A 15 1.59 -37.45 -8.72
CA ASP A 15 1.41 -36.19 -7.99
C ASP A 15 -0.08 -35.86 -7.79
N ALA A 16 -0.77 -36.77 -7.09
CA ALA A 16 -2.17 -36.58 -6.73
C ALA A 16 -2.37 -35.41 -5.75
N CYS A 17 -1.33 -34.97 -5.03
CA CYS A 17 -1.42 -33.85 -4.09
C CYS A 17 -1.46 -32.50 -4.79
N SER A 18 -0.59 -32.25 -5.77
CA SER A 18 -0.58 -30.95 -6.48
C SER A 18 -1.80 -30.75 -7.38
N ASN A 19 -2.35 -31.84 -7.93
CA ASN A 19 -3.49 -31.78 -8.85
C ASN A 19 -4.86 -31.88 -8.16
N HIS A 20 -4.90 -32.29 -6.88
CA HIS A 20 -6.15 -32.52 -6.15
C HIS A 20 -7.01 -31.27 -6.03
N GLY A 21 -6.38 -30.17 -5.58
CA GLY A 21 -7.09 -28.92 -5.27
C GLY A 21 -7.76 -28.32 -6.50
N ASN A 22 -7.03 -28.22 -7.62
CA ASN A 22 -7.56 -27.66 -8.86
C ASN A 22 -8.70 -28.52 -9.45
N TYR A 23 -8.57 -29.86 -9.35
CA TYR A 23 -9.62 -30.76 -9.82
C TYR A 23 -10.89 -30.66 -8.97
N ALA A 24 -10.76 -30.61 -7.64
CA ALA A 24 -11.88 -30.42 -6.72
C ALA A 24 -12.54 -29.05 -6.89
N TYR A 25 -11.77 -27.99 -7.15
CA TYR A 25 -12.30 -26.66 -7.46
C TYR A 25 -13.14 -26.67 -8.74
N THR A 26 -12.65 -27.32 -9.79
CA THR A 26 -13.31 -27.35 -11.10
C THR A 26 -14.56 -28.25 -11.13
N ASN A 27 -14.53 -29.39 -10.42
CA ASN A 27 -15.57 -30.43 -10.52
C ASN A 27 -16.47 -30.52 -9.28
N GLY A 28 -16.18 -29.74 -8.23
CA GLY A 28 -16.83 -29.83 -6.92
C GLY A 28 -16.44 -31.10 -6.14
N THR A 29 -16.92 -31.20 -4.90
CA THR A 29 -16.58 -32.30 -3.97
C THR A 29 -17.71 -33.30 -3.75
N ALA A 30 -18.90 -33.05 -4.28
CA ALA A 30 -20.09 -33.87 -4.04
C ALA A 30 -19.92 -35.34 -4.49
N GLY A 31 -19.25 -35.58 -5.62
CA GLY A 31 -18.94 -36.94 -6.09
C GLY A 31 -17.86 -37.66 -5.27
N CYS A 32 -17.03 -36.90 -4.55
CA CYS A 32 -15.94 -37.41 -3.72
C CYS A 32 -16.43 -37.79 -2.32
N SER A 33 -17.40 -37.05 -1.78
CA SER A 33 -17.95 -37.20 -0.42
C SER A 33 -18.88 -38.43 -0.30
N ASN A 34 -18.26 -39.61 -0.32
CA ASN A 34 -18.96 -40.87 -0.13
C ASN A 34 -18.11 -41.84 0.70
N ALA A 35 -18.77 -42.79 1.36
CA ALA A 35 -18.13 -43.74 2.28
C ALA A 35 -17.09 -44.67 1.61
N ALA A 36 -17.15 -44.84 0.29
CA ALA A 36 -16.21 -45.69 -0.45
C ALA A 36 -14.91 -44.96 -0.83
N CYS A 37 -14.93 -43.63 -0.91
CA CYS A 37 -13.80 -42.86 -1.45
C CYS A 37 -13.20 -41.85 -0.46
N HIS A 38 -13.93 -40.86 0.06
CA HIS A 38 -13.32 -39.82 0.92
C HIS A 38 -14.07 -39.59 2.24
N GLY A 39 -15.13 -40.34 2.51
CA GLY A 39 -16.00 -40.12 3.67
C GLY A 39 -16.95 -38.94 3.46
N ALA A 40 -18.02 -38.89 4.25
CA ALA A 40 -19.02 -37.82 4.17
C ALA A 40 -18.45 -36.44 4.55
N ASP A 41 -17.40 -36.42 5.37
CA ASP A 41 -16.68 -35.25 5.83
C ASP A 41 -15.42 -34.95 4.99
N LEU A 42 -15.14 -35.73 3.94
CA LEU A 42 -13.92 -35.65 3.14
C LEU A 42 -12.62 -35.82 3.97
N GLY A 43 -12.74 -36.40 5.17
CA GLY A 43 -11.65 -36.68 6.10
C GLY A 43 -10.68 -37.76 5.62
N GLY A 44 -11.06 -38.49 4.55
CA GLY A 44 -10.32 -39.60 3.99
C GLY A 44 -10.76 -40.95 4.58
N VAL A 45 -10.64 -42.01 3.77
CA VAL A 45 -10.81 -43.39 4.24
C VAL A 45 -9.51 -44.18 3.97
N SER A 46 -9.38 -45.37 4.53
CA SER A 46 -8.17 -46.17 4.33
C SER A 46 -7.90 -46.38 2.83
N GLN A 47 -6.67 -46.09 2.39
CA GLN A 47 -6.18 -46.27 1.02
C GLN A 47 -6.85 -45.38 -0.06
N SER A 48 -7.55 -44.32 0.33
CA SER A 48 -8.20 -43.40 -0.63
C SER A 48 -7.27 -42.40 -1.32
N GLY A 49 -6.02 -42.26 -0.86
CA GLY A 49 -5.13 -41.16 -1.24
C GLY A 49 -5.32 -39.94 -0.32
N PRO A 50 -4.76 -38.77 -0.67
CA PRO A 50 -4.79 -37.59 0.20
C PRO A 50 -6.23 -37.16 0.51
N SER A 51 -6.49 -36.85 1.77
CA SER A 51 -7.78 -36.31 2.22
C SER A 51 -7.79 -34.78 2.11
N CYS A 52 -8.99 -34.19 2.09
CA CYS A 52 -9.11 -32.74 2.17
C CYS A 52 -8.50 -32.22 3.48
N THR A 53 -8.62 -32.98 4.59
CA THR A 53 -8.03 -32.66 5.89
C THR A 53 -6.51 -32.68 5.93
N GLN A 54 -5.85 -33.34 4.98
CA GLN A 54 -4.39 -33.37 4.90
C GLN A 54 -3.82 -31.98 4.56
N CYS A 55 -4.54 -31.20 3.75
CA CYS A 55 -4.14 -29.85 3.33
C CYS A 55 -5.02 -28.75 3.95
N HIS A 56 -6.29 -29.05 4.24
CA HIS A 56 -7.29 -28.13 4.77
C HIS A 56 -7.84 -28.61 6.11
N ASN A 57 -7.27 -28.14 7.21
CA ASN A 57 -7.72 -28.47 8.56
C ASN A 57 -8.05 -27.18 9.35
N PRO A 58 -9.33 -26.79 9.48
CA PRO A 58 -10.54 -27.49 9.00
C PRO A 58 -10.79 -27.31 7.49
N ILE A 59 -11.64 -28.18 6.92
CA ILE A 59 -12.08 -28.06 5.51
C ILE A 59 -12.98 -26.83 5.36
N PRO A 60 -12.65 -25.86 4.50
CA PRO A 60 -13.49 -24.70 4.24
C PRO A 60 -14.93 -25.08 3.88
N ASN A 61 -15.87 -24.74 4.75
CA ASN A 61 -17.31 -24.95 4.53
C ASN A 61 -18.10 -23.63 4.52
N SER A 62 -17.42 -22.50 4.62
CA SER A 62 -17.99 -21.16 4.56
C SER A 62 -17.09 -20.23 3.77
N ASN A 63 -17.70 -19.19 3.22
CA ASN A 63 -17.00 -18.09 2.58
C ASN A 63 -16.61 -16.99 3.60
N GLN A 64 -16.38 -17.34 4.87
CA GLN A 64 -15.89 -16.40 5.86
C GLN A 64 -14.36 -16.32 5.81
N CYS A 65 -13.79 -15.11 5.81
CA CYS A 65 -12.34 -14.93 5.62
C CYS A 65 -11.52 -15.64 6.71
N ASN A 66 -12.02 -15.68 7.95
CA ASN A 66 -11.34 -16.27 9.11
C ASN A 66 -11.27 -17.81 9.07
N TYR A 67 -11.96 -18.43 8.12
CA TYR A 67 -11.99 -19.88 7.97
C TYR A 67 -10.73 -20.41 7.28
N CYS A 68 -10.19 -19.65 6.32
CA CYS A 68 -8.97 -20.02 5.60
C CYS A 68 -7.71 -19.42 6.24
N HIS A 69 -7.76 -18.17 6.70
CA HIS A 69 -6.60 -17.46 7.26
C HIS A 69 -7.03 -16.54 8.42
N GLY A 70 -6.09 -16.05 9.25
CA GLY A 70 -6.39 -15.08 10.31
C GLY A 70 -6.87 -13.72 9.75
N ILE A 71 -7.59 -12.92 10.53
CA ILE A 71 -7.98 -11.55 10.11
C ILE A 71 -7.32 -10.53 11.05
N PRO A 72 -6.28 -9.78 10.61
CA PRO A 72 -5.59 -9.90 9.32
C PRO A 72 -4.74 -11.18 9.21
N PRO A 73 -4.39 -11.63 7.98
CA PRO A 73 -3.47 -12.74 7.81
C PRO A 73 -2.13 -12.45 8.49
N ASN A 74 -1.60 -13.42 9.21
CA ASN A 74 -0.35 -13.28 9.97
C ASN A 74 0.46 -14.60 9.93
N GLY A 75 1.78 -14.52 9.94
CA GLY A 75 2.71 -15.64 9.79
C GLY A 75 3.51 -15.58 8.48
N THR A 76 4.28 -16.61 8.20
CA THR A 76 5.11 -16.70 6.98
C THR A 76 4.67 -17.83 6.05
N VAL A 77 3.57 -18.51 6.37
CA VAL A 77 3.14 -19.75 5.72
C VAL A 77 1.75 -19.56 5.13
N TYR A 78 1.61 -19.80 3.84
CA TYR A 78 0.33 -19.71 3.13
C TYR A 78 -0.77 -20.55 3.82
N PRO A 79 -2.02 -20.06 3.90
CA PRO A 79 -2.54 -18.78 3.39
C PRO A 79 -2.29 -17.58 4.32
N ASN A 80 -1.62 -17.82 5.44
CA ASN A 80 -1.34 -16.87 6.50
C ASN A 80 0.02 -16.18 6.28
N THR A 81 0.03 -15.14 5.45
CA THR A 81 1.23 -14.36 5.13
C THR A 81 1.13 -12.94 5.67
N ALA A 82 1.98 -12.61 6.64
CA ALA A 82 2.06 -11.32 7.31
C ALA A 82 2.65 -10.26 6.39
N GLY A 83 1.81 -9.46 5.75
CA GLY A 83 2.25 -8.21 5.10
C GLY A 83 2.34 -7.04 6.09
N LYS A 84 2.33 -5.82 5.56
CA LYS A 84 2.31 -4.59 6.37
C LYS A 84 0.92 -4.24 6.90
N HIS A 85 0.02 -5.20 7.10
CA HIS A 85 -1.29 -4.98 7.71
C HIS A 85 -1.17 -4.25 9.05
N ALA A 86 -0.25 -4.67 9.92
CA ALA A 86 -0.06 -4.04 11.22
C ALA A 86 0.31 -2.54 11.11
N LYS A 87 1.06 -2.15 10.08
CA LYS A 87 1.40 -0.74 9.84
C LYS A 87 0.22 0.05 9.31
N HIS A 88 -0.54 -0.50 8.37
CA HIS A 88 -1.72 0.18 7.83
C HIS A 88 -2.85 0.30 8.86
N MET A 89 -3.06 -0.72 9.69
CA MET A 89 -4.05 -0.70 10.76
C MET A 89 -3.69 0.26 11.92
N GLN A 90 -2.46 0.77 11.97
CA GLN A 90 -2.06 1.84 12.90
C GLN A 90 -2.45 3.24 12.37
N LEU A 91 -2.77 3.37 11.08
CA LEU A 91 -3.19 4.63 10.49
C LEU A 91 -4.66 4.89 10.80
N SER A 92 -4.96 6.12 11.24
CA SER A 92 -6.34 6.52 11.55
C SER A 92 -7.23 6.40 10.32
N GLY A 93 -8.41 5.80 10.49
CA GLY A 93 -9.40 5.65 9.43
C GLY A 93 -9.14 4.52 8.42
N VAL A 94 -7.99 3.84 8.50
CA VAL A 94 -7.73 2.65 7.67
C VAL A 94 -8.32 1.42 8.33
N THR A 95 -9.15 0.69 7.59
CA THR A 95 -9.79 -0.56 8.05
C THR A 95 -9.60 -1.66 6.99
N CYS A 96 -10.04 -2.89 7.27
CA CYS A 96 -10.02 -3.94 6.24
C CYS A 96 -10.81 -3.56 4.98
N ALA A 97 -11.89 -2.79 5.13
CA ALA A 97 -12.74 -2.37 4.01
C ALA A 97 -12.06 -1.34 3.10
N THR A 98 -11.01 -0.66 3.59
CA THR A 98 -10.20 0.26 2.79
C THR A 98 -9.56 -0.42 1.58
N CYS A 99 -9.16 -1.69 1.71
CA CYS A 99 -8.45 -2.45 0.67
C CYS A 99 -9.20 -3.70 0.21
N HIS A 100 -10.20 -4.14 0.96
CA HIS A 100 -11.00 -5.31 0.64
C HIS A 100 -12.48 -4.91 0.55
N ILE A 101 -12.93 -4.41 -0.61
CA ILE A 101 -14.36 -4.37 -0.92
C ILE A 101 -14.84 -5.78 -1.27
N ARG A 102 -15.39 -6.44 -0.26
CA ARG A 102 -15.50 -7.89 -0.10
C ARG A 102 -16.45 -8.56 -1.09
N LEU A 103 -15.98 -9.66 -1.68
CA LEU A 103 -16.65 -10.96 -1.64
C LEU A 103 -15.57 -12.07 -1.54
N CYS A 104 -15.74 -13.05 -0.65
CA CYS A 104 -14.72 -14.10 -0.44
C CYS A 104 -14.64 -15.12 -1.60
N ASP A 105 -15.63 -15.12 -2.49
CA ASP A 105 -15.62 -15.87 -3.73
C ASP A 105 -14.53 -15.38 -4.71
N GLN A 106 -14.08 -14.14 -4.56
CA GLN A 106 -13.04 -13.54 -5.42
C GLN A 106 -11.72 -14.31 -5.31
N HIS A 107 -11.38 -14.82 -4.11
CA HIS A 107 -10.14 -15.56 -3.86
C HIS A 107 -10.12 -16.99 -4.42
N GLY A 108 -11.21 -17.45 -5.05
CA GLY A 108 -11.33 -18.81 -5.60
C GLY A 108 -10.32 -19.12 -6.71
N ASN A 109 -9.72 -18.10 -7.33
CA ASN A 109 -8.70 -18.22 -8.36
C ASN A 109 -7.25 -18.33 -7.80
N GLY A 110 -7.07 -18.29 -6.48
CA GLY A 110 -5.75 -18.33 -5.83
C GLY A 110 -4.96 -17.01 -5.81
N ILE A 111 -5.58 -15.90 -6.20
CA ILE A 111 -5.04 -14.54 -6.13
C ILE A 111 -5.74 -13.80 -4.97
N VAL A 112 -5.08 -12.79 -4.41
CA VAL A 112 -5.71 -11.88 -3.45
C VAL A 112 -6.25 -10.69 -4.23
N GLU A 113 -7.57 -10.62 -4.40
CA GLU A 113 -8.24 -9.44 -4.96
C GLU A 113 -8.26 -8.35 -3.89
N VAL A 114 -7.22 -7.52 -3.92
CA VAL A 114 -7.21 -6.24 -3.20
C VAL A 114 -7.88 -5.22 -4.11
N ILE A 115 -9.04 -4.75 -3.70
CA ILE A 115 -9.75 -3.67 -4.38
C ILE A 115 -9.83 -2.50 -3.40
N ILE A 116 -9.12 -1.45 -3.76
CA ILE A 116 -8.90 -0.29 -2.90
C ILE A 116 -10.11 0.64 -3.02
N ASP A 117 -10.58 1.17 -1.89
CA ASP A 117 -11.65 2.15 -1.87
C ASP A 117 -11.28 3.36 -2.75
N PRO A 118 -12.14 3.77 -3.70
CA PRO A 118 -11.88 4.88 -4.60
C PRO A 118 -11.50 6.21 -3.92
N ILE A 119 -11.83 6.37 -2.63
CA ILE A 119 -11.42 7.53 -1.84
C ILE A 119 -9.89 7.70 -1.75
N TYR A 120 -9.13 6.63 -1.98
CA TYR A 120 -7.67 6.63 -2.00
C TYR A 120 -7.07 6.73 -3.40
N ASN A 121 -7.86 6.91 -4.45
CA ASN A 121 -7.35 7.13 -5.80
C ASN A 121 -6.49 8.40 -5.88
N ALA A 122 -5.33 8.30 -6.54
CA ALA A 122 -4.59 9.48 -6.98
C ALA A 122 -5.36 10.20 -8.10
N LYS A 123 -5.01 11.45 -8.41
CA LYS A 123 -5.60 12.12 -9.59
C LYS A 123 -5.12 11.56 -10.91
N THR A 124 -3.98 10.87 -10.88
CA THR A 124 -3.35 10.25 -12.05
C THR A 124 -4.03 8.95 -12.47
N GLY A 125 -4.83 8.31 -11.62
CA GLY A 125 -5.50 7.06 -11.98
C GLY A 125 -6.25 6.37 -10.84
N ILE A 126 -6.70 5.15 -11.13
CA ILE A 126 -7.43 4.30 -10.19
C ILE A 126 -6.44 3.48 -9.38
N ALA A 127 -6.53 3.56 -8.06
CA ALA A 127 -5.72 2.79 -7.13
C ALA A 127 -5.78 1.30 -7.44
N SER A 128 -4.61 0.67 -7.51
CA SER A 128 -4.48 -0.75 -7.83
C SER A 128 -3.39 -1.41 -6.99
N PHE A 129 -3.50 -2.73 -6.86
CA PHE A 129 -2.51 -3.58 -6.23
C PHE A 129 -2.09 -4.63 -7.24
N THR A 130 -0.78 -4.74 -7.47
CA THR A 130 -0.21 -5.70 -8.41
C THR A 130 0.71 -6.66 -7.68
N THR A 131 0.55 -7.95 -7.95
CA THR A 131 1.50 -8.98 -7.52
C THR A 131 2.37 -9.39 -8.70
N THR A 132 3.67 -9.11 -8.62
CA THR A 132 4.66 -9.62 -9.57
C THR A 132 5.59 -10.62 -8.88
N SER A 133 6.42 -11.31 -9.66
CA SER A 133 7.51 -12.13 -9.12
C SER A 133 8.56 -11.31 -8.36
N SER A 134 8.67 -10.02 -8.65
CA SER A 134 9.61 -9.07 -8.04
C SER A 134 9.07 -8.33 -6.82
N GLY A 135 7.76 -8.40 -6.53
CA GLY A 135 7.17 -7.74 -5.37
C GLY A 135 5.65 -7.67 -5.39
N LYS A 136 5.08 -7.07 -4.36
CA LYS A 136 3.67 -6.75 -4.20
C LYS A 136 3.57 -5.24 -4.11
N THR A 137 3.24 -4.56 -5.21
CA THR A 137 3.31 -3.11 -5.28
C THR A 137 1.92 -2.51 -5.39
N CYS A 138 1.77 -1.32 -4.81
CA CYS A 138 0.60 -0.48 -4.99
C CYS A 138 0.83 0.47 -6.16
N SER A 139 -0.22 0.89 -6.84
CA SER A 139 -0.16 1.91 -7.87
C SER A 139 -1.37 2.84 -7.85
N GLU A 140 -1.23 4.07 -8.31
CA GLU A 140 -2.25 5.12 -8.36
C GLU A 140 -3.00 5.37 -7.04
N ILE A 141 -2.32 5.12 -5.92
CA ILE A 141 -2.81 5.45 -4.57
C ILE A 141 -2.34 6.85 -4.21
N SER A 142 -3.25 7.68 -3.72
CA SER A 142 -2.91 8.96 -3.12
C SER A 142 -1.88 8.74 -2.00
N CYS A 143 -0.83 9.56 -1.99
CA CYS A 143 0.37 9.41 -1.16
C CYS A 143 1.27 8.18 -1.45
N HIS A 144 0.77 7.05 -1.98
CA HIS A 144 1.50 5.76 -1.94
C HIS A 144 1.40 4.84 -3.19
N GLY A 145 1.23 5.36 -4.41
CA GLY A 145 1.16 4.48 -5.59
C GLY A 145 1.64 5.07 -6.92
N GLY A 146 2.37 6.17 -6.91
CA GLY A 146 2.74 6.78 -8.19
C GLY A 146 3.98 7.61 -8.05
N PRO A 147 4.70 7.83 -9.15
CA PRO A 147 6.02 8.42 -9.13
C PRO A 147 5.94 9.87 -8.66
N ARG A 148 6.70 10.20 -7.63
CA ARG A 148 6.78 11.55 -7.07
C ARG A 148 8.22 12.04 -6.94
N THR A 149 9.12 11.63 -7.84
CA THR A 149 10.40 12.31 -8.02
C THR A 149 10.16 13.47 -8.95
N GLN A 150 10.29 14.67 -8.40
CA GLN A 150 10.33 15.89 -9.18
C GLN A 150 11.74 16.46 -9.05
N THR A 151 12.47 16.53 -10.16
CA THR A 151 13.76 17.24 -10.17
C THR A 151 13.51 18.75 -10.01
N PRO A 152 14.50 19.52 -9.52
CA PRO A 152 14.38 20.98 -9.47
C PRO A 152 13.97 21.59 -10.82
N ASP A 153 14.49 21.08 -11.94
CA ASP A 153 14.14 21.56 -13.29
C ASP A 153 12.69 21.25 -13.67
N GLN A 154 12.16 20.09 -13.28
CA GLN A 154 10.75 19.77 -13.46
C GLN A 154 9.87 20.69 -12.61
N ALA A 155 10.26 20.98 -11.37
CA ALA A 155 9.53 21.90 -10.49
C ALA A 155 9.55 23.35 -11.02
N ALA A 156 10.70 23.84 -11.48
CA ALA A 156 10.86 25.19 -12.02
C ALA A 156 10.08 25.39 -13.34
N ALA A 157 10.05 24.36 -14.18
CA ALA A 157 9.28 24.38 -15.43
C ALA A 157 7.77 24.13 -15.22
N GLN A 158 7.32 23.90 -13.97
CA GLN A 158 5.97 23.42 -13.66
C GLN A 158 5.58 22.17 -14.46
N ASN A 159 6.58 21.38 -14.86
CA ASN A 159 6.37 20.15 -15.59
C ASN A 159 5.89 19.08 -14.59
N PRO A 160 4.90 18.27 -15.00
CA PRO A 160 4.48 17.14 -14.18
C PRO A 160 5.68 16.20 -13.95
N PRO A 161 5.79 15.58 -12.76
CA PRO A 161 6.86 14.64 -12.44
C PRO A 161 6.89 13.49 -13.46
N GLN A 162 8.09 13.01 -13.77
CA GLN A 162 8.28 11.86 -14.65
C GLN A 162 8.25 10.55 -13.86
N SER A 163 7.75 9.50 -14.50
CA SER A 163 7.51 8.23 -13.83
C SER A 163 8.75 7.37 -13.63
N ASP A 164 9.08 7.04 -12.37
CA ASP A 164 9.99 5.94 -12.02
C ASP A 164 9.27 4.90 -11.12
N PRO A 165 9.27 3.60 -11.48
CA PRO A 165 8.79 2.49 -10.65
C PRO A 165 9.39 2.38 -9.24
N GLY A 166 10.53 3.01 -8.95
CA GLY A 166 11.27 2.88 -7.69
C GLY A 166 10.67 3.53 -6.44
N GLN A 167 9.50 4.19 -6.55
CA GLN A 167 9.04 5.13 -5.51
C GLN A 167 7.88 4.64 -4.66
N THR A 168 7.18 3.59 -5.08
CA THR A 168 6.19 2.93 -4.22
C THR A 168 6.87 1.76 -3.52
N PRO A 169 6.99 1.78 -2.18
CA PRO A 169 7.59 0.65 -1.48
C PRO A 169 6.78 -0.63 -1.70
N ASP A 170 7.48 -1.75 -1.79
CA ASP A 170 6.85 -3.06 -1.76
C ASP A 170 5.97 -3.20 -0.51
N TRP A 171 4.70 -3.58 -0.70
CA TRP A 171 3.71 -3.73 0.37
C TRP A 171 4.13 -4.72 1.44
N TYR A 172 4.94 -5.72 1.09
CA TYR A 172 5.33 -6.78 2.02
C TYR A 172 6.57 -6.39 2.83
N THR A 173 7.58 -5.82 2.17
CA THR A 173 8.92 -5.59 2.73
C THR A 173 9.21 -4.12 2.96
N GLY A 174 8.72 -3.24 2.08
CA GLY A 174 9.04 -1.83 2.04
C GLY A 174 8.36 -0.99 3.12
N SER A 175 8.78 0.28 3.18
CA SER A 175 8.16 1.31 4.01
C SER A 175 8.54 2.69 3.47
N ILE A 176 7.66 3.66 3.70
CA ILE A 176 8.05 5.07 3.64
C ILE A 176 8.57 5.45 5.03
N ASP A 177 9.84 5.83 5.12
CA ASP A 177 10.48 6.41 6.29
C ASP A 177 10.62 7.93 6.09
N VAL A 178 9.69 8.67 6.70
CA VAL A 178 9.70 10.14 6.72
C VAL A 178 10.67 10.72 7.75
N TYR A 179 11.32 9.91 8.59
CA TYR A 179 12.15 10.35 9.70
C TYR A 179 13.66 10.22 9.45
N ASN A 180 14.11 9.14 8.80
CA ASN A 180 15.55 8.77 8.81
C ASN A 180 16.22 8.73 7.43
N SER A 181 15.77 9.47 6.42
CA SER A 181 16.47 9.51 5.13
C SER A 181 17.88 10.11 5.30
N PRO A 182 18.96 9.35 5.05
CA PRO A 182 20.34 9.80 5.34
C PRO A 182 20.95 10.65 4.20
N THR A 183 20.25 10.79 3.08
CA THR A 183 20.67 11.63 1.97
C THR A 183 19.88 12.93 2.01
N TYR A 184 20.47 14.02 1.52
CA TYR A 184 19.79 15.29 1.20
C TYR A 184 18.62 15.14 0.20
N ASP A 185 18.28 13.91 -0.13
CA ASP A 185 17.02 13.54 -0.75
C ASP A 185 15.94 13.97 0.22
N PHE A 186 15.11 14.92 -0.21
CA PHE A 186 13.92 15.37 0.48
C PHE A 186 13.37 14.21 1.31
N ALA A 187 13.38 14.32 2.65
CA ALA A 187 12.75 13.34 3.53
C ALA A 187 11.48 12.86 2.83
N GLN A 188 11.21 11.54 2.78
CA GLN A 188 10.33 10.90 1.78
C GLN A 188 8.90 11.47 1.68
N CYS A 189 8.56 12.52 2.42
CA CYS A 189 7.57 13.53 2.08
C CYS A 189 7.38 13.77 0.58
N THR A 190 8.42 13.85 -0.26
CA THR A 190 8.22 14.02 -1.71
C THR A 190 7.61 12.80 -2.40
N ALA A 191 7.77 11.59 -1.83
CA ALA A 191 7.04 10.41 -2.27
C ALA A 191 5.51 10.57 -2.13
N CYS A 192 5.07 11.52 -1.29
CA CYS A 192 3.68 11.94 -1.15
C CYS A 192 3.44 13.32 -1.77
N HIS A 193 4.31 14.29 -1.63
CA HIS A 193 4.05 15.70 -1.94
C HIS A 193 4.84 16.13 -3.17
N VAL A 194 4.14 16.53 -4.24
CA VAL A 194 4.77 17.08 -5.45
C VAL A 194 4.45 18.57 -5.56
N TYR A 195 5.44 19.38 -5.95
CA TYR A 195 5.22 20.80 -6.11
C TYR A 195 4.45 21.11 -7.40
N GLY A 196 3.45 21.99 -7.29
CA GLY A 196 2.78 22.62 -8.44
C GLY A 196 1.97 21.68 -9.34
N THR A 197 1.67 20.46 -8.90
CA THR A 197 0.79 19.55 -9.65
C THR A 197 -0.65 19.68 -9.19
N THR A 198 -1.55 19.02 -9.93
CA THR A 198 -2.97 18.97 -9.57
C THR A 198 -3.27 17.98 -8.45
N GLU A 199 -2.35 17.10 -8.04
CA GLU A 199 -2.58 16.04 -7.05
C GLU A 199 -3.12 16.60 -5.70
N TYR A 200 -3.88 15.78 -4.96
CA TYR A 200 -4.61 16.23 -3.77
C TYR A 200 -3.74 16.78 -2.63
N ASN A 201 -2.49 16.34 -2.56
CA ASN A 201 -1.54 16.70 -1.52
C ASN A 201 -0.38 17.54 -2.07
N SER A 202 -0.54 18.12 -3.26
CA SER A 202 0.46 19.00 -3.84
C SER A 202 0.63 20.27 -3.02
N PHE A 203 1.88 20.69 -2.83
CA PHE A 203 2.17 21.95 -2.16
C PHE A 203 2.49 23.01 -3.22
N PHE A 204 1.81 24.14 -3.13
CA PHE A 204 2.03 25.31 -3.99
C PHE A 204 1.92 26.63 -3.22
N SER A 205 1.87 26.57 -1.88
CA SER A 205 1.64 27.76 -1.06
C SER A 205 2.91 28.57 -0.82
N GLY A 206 2.75 29.89 -0.69
CA GLY A 206 3.80 30.81 -0.26
C GLY A 206 5.04 30.78 -1.15
N LYS A 207 6.22 30.63 -0.53
CA LYS A 207 7.53 30.63 -1.18
C LYS A 207 8.20 29.25 -1.17
N HIS A 208 7.42 28.16 -1.03
CA HIS A 208 7.95 26.79 -1.00
C HIS A 208 8.85 26.46 -2.19
N LEU A 209 8.57 26.96 -3.40
CA LEU A 209 9.45 26.74 -4.56
C LEU A 209 10.88 27.22 -4.30
N ILE A 210 11.00 28.41 -3.69
CA ILE A 210 12.28 29.03 -3.39
C ILE A 210 12.98 28.24 -2.29
N HIS A 211 12.25 27.88 -1.22
CA HIS A 211 12.86 27.19 -0.08
C HIS A 211 13.20 25.73 -0.38
N CYS A 212 12.34 24.97 -1.06
CA CYS A 212 12.57 23.56 -1.35
C CYS A 212 13.56 23.35 -2.49
N PHE A 213 13.49 24.15 -3.55
CA PHE A 213 14.31 23.93 -4.75
C PHE A 213 15.46 24.94 -4.89
N GLY A 214 15.54 25.96 -4.03
CA GLY A 214 16.59 26.97 -4.11
C GLY A 214 16.49 27.88 -5.32
N TRP A 215 15.35 27.90 -6.02
CA TRP A 215 15.16 28.70 -7.22
C TRP A 215 15.16 30.19 -6.89
N ASN A 216 16.15 30.92 -7.40
CA ASN A 216 16.20 32.36 -7.34
C ASN A 216 15.65 32.95 -8.67
N PRO A 217 14.43 33.52 -8.68
CA PRO A 217 13.84 34.07 -9.90
C PRO A 217 14.60 35.29 -10.44
N TYR A 218 15.39 35.99 -9.61
CA TYR A 218 16.17 37.16 -10.03
C TYR A 218 17.50 36.78 -10.67
N ALA A 219 18.07 35.63 -10.31
CA ALA A 219 19.33 35.13 -10.87
C ALA A 219 19.13 34.01 -11.90
N GLN A 220 17.90 33.49 -12.05
CA GLN A 220 17.57 32.29 -12.83
C GLN A 220 18.50 31.10 -12.51
N GLN A 221 18.85 30.96 -11.23
CA GLN A 221 19.83 29.98 -10.75
C GLN A 221 19.36 29.35 -9.44
N TYR A 222 19.78 28.11 -9.19
CA TYR A 222 19.55 27.40 -7.94
C TYR A 222 20.70 27.68 -6.97
N THR A 223 20.41 28.26 -5.80
CA THR A 223 21.45 28.64 -4.84
C THR A 223 21.50 27.74 -3.61
N PHE A 224 20.36 27.49 -2.93
CA PHE A 224 20.26 26.59 -1.77
C PHE A 224 18.83 26.06 -1.58
N GLY A 225 18.62 24.75 -1.70
CA GLY A 225 17.38 24.08 -1.32
C GLY A 225 17.42 23.58 0.12
N TYR A 226 16.35 23.82 0.88
CA TYR A 226 16.14 23.29 2.23
C TYR A 226 15.31 22.01 2.16
N VAL A 227 15.70 21.02 2.95
CA VAL A 227 14.90 19.81 3.19
C VAL A 227 13.66 20.15 4.03
N CYS A 228 12.59 19.36 3.91
CA CYS A 228 11.34 19.58 4.64
C CYS A 228 11.53 19.72 6.16
N ALA A 229 12.46 18.95 6.73
CA ALA A 229 12.82 18.98 8.15
C ALA A 229 13.38 20.33 8.65
N ALA A 230 13.82 21.21 7.75
CA ALA A 230 14.30 22.55 8.12
C ALA A 230 13.17 23.50 8.53
N CYS A 231 11.93 23.20 8.14
CA CYS A 231 10.75 24.01 8.45
C CYS A 231 9.69 23.22 9.21
N HIS A 232 9.63 21.90 9.03
CA HIS A 232 8.61 21.04 9.62
C HIS A 232 9.18 20.10 10.69
N ASP A 233 8.45 20.02 11.81
CA ASP A 233 8.72 19.12 12.92
C ASP A 233 8.04 17.77 12.69
N PHE A 234 8.86 16.73 12.54
CA PHE A 234 8.36 15.39 12.27
C PHE A 234 7.67 14.76 13.48
N ASN A 235 7.94 15.23 14.70
CA ASN A 235 7.19 14.80 15.88
C ASN A 235 5.76 15.36 15.86
N LYS A 236 5.54 16.53 15.24
CA LYS A 236 4.20 17.10 15.07
C LYS A 236 3.45 16.45 13.90
N LEU A 237 4.16 15.95 12.89
CA LEU A 237 3.57 15.21 11.77
C LEU A 237 2.74 14.01 12.25
N SER A 238 3.27 13.17 13.13
CA SER A 238 2.57 11.95 13.57
C SER A 238 1.28 12.21 14.35
N VAL A 239 1.06 13.44 14.84
CA VAL A 239 -0.10 13.78 15.66
C VAL A 239 -1.34 14.09 14.81
N THR A 240 -1.19 14.86 13.73
CA THR A 240 -2.34 15.38 12.96
C THR A 240 -2.27 15.04 11.47
N HIS A 241 -1.09 14.79 10.91
CA HIS A 241 -0.91 14.68 9.46
C HIS A 241 -1.56 13.42 8.88
N PHE A 242 -1.42 12.28 9.56
CA PHE A 242 -1.94 10.99 9.09
C PHE A 242 -3.38 10.69 9.56
N THR A 243 -4.08 11.69 10.11
CA THR A 243 -5.42 11.48 10.67
C THR A 243 -6.55 11.53 9.64
N SER A 244 -6.28 12.09 8.47
CA SER A 244 -7.26 12.35 7.40
C SER A 244 -6.77 11.86 6.04
N LEU A 245 -6.19 10.65 5.99
CA LEU A 245 -5.63 10.07 4.75
C LEU A 245 -6.69 9.74 3.68
N SER A 246 -7.96 9.65 4.07
CA SER A 246 -9.11 9.53 3.16
C SER A 246 -9.62 10.88 2.65
N SER A 247 -9.01 11.99 3.05
CA SER A 247 -9.40 13.32 2.59
C SER A 247 -8.54 13.74 1.42
N SER A 248 -9.19 14.17 0.33
CA SER A 248 -8.56 14.89 -0.78
C SER A 248 -8.25 16.36 -0.45
N VAL A 249 -8.54 16.79 0.78
CA VAL A 249 -8.32 18.15 1.27
C VAL A 249 -7.40 18.08 2.49
N ILE A 250 -6.21 18.69 2.38
CA ILE A 250 -5.37 19.02 3.54
C ILE A 250 -5.79 20.41 4.01
N SER A 251 -6.31 20.51 5.24
CA SER A 251 -6.65 21.82 5.79
C SER A 251 -5.37 22.66 5.99
N ALA A 252 -5.44 23.96 5.73
CA ALA A 252 -4.30 24.86 5.96
C ALA A 252 -3.80 24.78 7.41
N GLY A 253 -4.70 24.57 8.37
CA GLY A 253 -4.38 24.35 9.78
C GLY A 253 -3.60 23.06 10.05
N THR A 254 -3.90 21.97 9.33
CA THR A 254 -3.15 20.70 9.42
C THR A 254 -1.74 20.87 8.88
N ALA A 255 -1.58 21.56 7.74
CA ALA A 255 -0.26 21.79 7.14
C ALA A 255 0.61 22.69 8.04
N SER A 256 0.07 23.81 8.53
CA SER A 256 0.81 24.76 9.38
C SER A 256 1.12 24.21 10.77
N ALA A 257 0.32 23.28 11.30
CA ALA A 257 0.55 22.66 12.61
C ALA A 257 1.85 21.85 12.69
N THR A 258 2.43 21.50 11.55
CA THR A 258 3.69 20.75 11.49
C THR A 258 4.91 21.66 11.47
N ILE A 259 4.75 22.99 11.46
CA ILE A 259 5.89 23.94 11.40
C ILE A 259 6.64 23.97 12.75
N LEU A 260 7.97 24.08 12.68
CA LEU A 260 8.85 24.24 13.84
C LEU A 260 8.57 25.57 14.55
N ASP A 261 8.51 25.57 15.88
CA ASP A 261 8.10 26.76 16.64
C ASP A 261 9.06 27.95 16.44
N TYR A 262 10.35 27.68 16.21
CA TYR A 262 11.33 28.74 15.96
C TYR A 262 11.13 29.46 14.62
N MET A 263 10.36 28.88 13.69
CA MET A 263 9.99 29.55 12.43
C MET A 263 8.98 30.69 12.66
N LYS A 264 8.30 30.70 13.82
CA LYS A 264 7.32 31.73 14.23
C LYS A 264 6.28 32.03 13.14
N TYR A 265 5.71 30.97 12.56
CA TYR A 265 4.67 31.11 11.54
C TYR A 265 3.36 31.60 12.18
N ASP A 266 2.83 32.71 11.70
CA ASP A 266 1.62 33.35 12.27
C ASP A 266 0.31 32.89 11.59
N GLY A 267 0.38 31.90 10.70
CA GLY A 267 -0.73 31.46 9.87
C GLY A 267 -0.73 32.07 8.46
N THR A 268 0.09 33.10 8.22
CA THR A 268 0.24 33.74 6.91
C THR A 268 1.70 33.81 6.45
N LYS A 269 2.63 34.09 7.36
CA LYS A 269 4.06 34.28 7.06
C LYS A 269 4.96 33.76 8.19
N CYS A 270 6.22 33.49 7.87
CA CYS A 270 7.24 33.15 8.87
C CYS A 270 7.86 34.44 9.39
N ASN A 271 7.74 34.71 10.70
CA ASN A 271 8.23 35.96 11.28
C ASN A 271 9.72 35.84 11.66
N GLN A 272 10.59 36.50 10.90
CA GLN A 272 12.01 36.12 10.81
C GLN A 272 12.96 36.87 11.74
N GLY A 273 13.84 36.07 12.34
CA GLY A 273 15.20 36.43 12.72
C GLY A 273 16.22 35.27 12.59
N VAL A 274 15.84 34.09 12.09
CA VAL A 274 16.70 32.87 12.13
C VAL A 274 17.28 32.51 10.74
N CYS A 275 16.53 32.64 9.66
CA CYS A 275 16.98 32.35 8.29
C CYS A 275 16.98 33.58 7.37
N HIS A 276 16.12 34.56 7.63
CA HIS A 276 16.08 35.83 6.91
C HIS A 276 16.51 36.96 7.85
N GLY A 277 17.37 37.85 7.35
CA GLY A 277 17.89 38.97 8.14
C GLY A 277 16.77 39.88 8.67
N PRO A 278 17.02 40.64 9.75
CA PRO A 278 16.01 41.48 10.39
C PRO A 278 15.37 42.47 9.40
N GLY A 279 14.04 42.59 9.45
CA GLY A 279 13.26 43.53 8.64
C GLY A 279 12.88 43.05 7.24
N ARG A 280 13.06 41.76 6.92
CA ARG A 280 12.55 41.16 5.67
C ARG A 280 11.37 40.23 5.95
N ASP A 281 10.17 40.72 5.65
CA ASP A 281 8.92 39.96 5.65
C ASP A 281 8.79 39.21 4.31
N TRP A 282 8.57 37.89 4.35
CA TRP A 282 8.35 37.04 3.18
C TRP A 282 7.19 36.06 3.39
#